data_AF-A0A2U3AEF8-F1
#
_entry.id   AF-A0A2U3AEF8-F1
#
_cell.length_a   1.000
_cell.length_b   1.000
_cell.length_c   1.000
_cell.angle_alpha   90.00
_cell.angle_beta   90.00
_cell.angle_gamma   90.00
#
_symmetry.space_group_name_H-M   'P 1'
#
loop_
_entity.id
_entity.type
_entity.pdbx_description
1 polymer ?
#
loop_
_entity_poly.entity_id
_entity_poly.type
_entity_poly.pdbx_seq_one_letter_code
_entity_poly.pdbx_strand_id
1 'polypeptide(L)'
;YLFIAHDLSMVKYISDRIAVMRNGQILELGTSEDIYYHPVHPYTKSLLSAIPLPDPRSEATRTRIPYAHEETGEHGKSHEVFPGHFVFGTDEQINTWRHK
;
A
#
# COMPACT_ATOMS: atom_id res chain seq x y z
N TYR A 1 -11.02 -0.56 17.78
CA TYR A 1 -10.20 -1.79 17.88
C TYR A 1 -8.96 -1.59 17.02
N LEU A 2 -7.81 -2.16 17.39
CA LEU A 2 -6.58 -2.10 16.61
C LEU A 2 -6.12 -3.53 16.31
N PHE A 3 -5.94 -3.84 15.03
CA PHE A 3 -5.50 -5.13 14.53
C PHE A 3 -4.18 -4.96 13.77
N ILE A 4 -3.19 -5.81 14.07
CA ILE A 4 -1.87 -5.78 13.42
C ILE A 4 -1.62 -7.16 12.83
N ALA A 5 -1.38 -7.20 11.52
CA ALA A 5 -1.05 -8.42 10.80
C ALA A 5 -0.06 -8.12 9.67
N HIS A 6 0.62 -9.17 9.20
CA HIS A 6 1.54 -9.09 8.06
C HIS A 6 0.85 -9.34 6.71
N ASP A 7 -0.35 -9.92 6.72
CA ASP A 7 -1.07 -10.33 5.52
C ASP A 7 -2.27 -9.40 5.27
N LEU A 8 -2.18 -8.59 4.20
CA LEU A 8 -3.23 -7.68 3.78
C LEU A 8 -4.51 -8.39 3.33
N SER A 9 -4.45 -9.69 2.97
CA SER A 9 -5.63 -10.46 2.55
C SER A 9 -6.67 -10.59 3.66
N MET A 10 -6.21 -10.72 4.91
CA MET A 10 -7.06 -10.82 6.09
C MET A 10 -7.51 -9.44 6.59
N VAL A 11 -6.60 -8.46 6.62
CA VAL A 11 -6.86 -7.14 7.23
C VAL A 11 -8.05 -6.45 6.55
N LYS A 12 -8.22 -6.64 5.23
CA LYS A 12 -9.35 -6.11 4.47
C LYS A 12 -10.73 -6.41 5.08
N TYR A 13 -10.92 -7.63 5.59
CA TYR A 13 -12.23 -8.08 6.10
C TYR A 13 -12.47 -7.74 7.57
N ILE A 14 -11.41 -7.38 8.29
CA ILE A 14 -11.45 -7.20 9.75
C ILE A 14 -11.43 -5.71 10.12
N SER A 15 -10.92 -4.84 9.24
CA SER A 15 -10.65 -3.44 9.53
C SER A 15 -11.36 -2.50 8.57
N ASP A 16 -11.91 -1.39 9.10
CA ASP A 16 -12.50 -0.32 8.29
C ASP A 16 -11.42 0.54 7.59
N ARG A 17 -10.27 0.69 8.25
CA ARG A 17 -9.11 1.47 7.78
C ARG A 17 -7.84 0.68 7.97
N ILE A 18 -6.89 0.88 7.07
CA ILE A 18 -5.61 0.16 7.06
C ILE A 18 -4.48 1.18 7.02
N ALA A 19 -3.53 1.04 7.94
CA ALA A 19 -2.25 1.74 7.92
C ALA A 19 -1.14 0.76 7.53
N VAL A 20 -0.45 1.04 6.42
CA VAL A 20 0.73 0.30 5.98
C VAL A 20 1.96 0.98 6.56
N MET A 21 2.77 0.22 7.31
CA MET A 21 3.94 0.74 7.99
C MET A 21 5.20 0.00 7.57
N ARG A 22 6.33 0.73 7.51
CA ARG A 22 7.67 0.16 7.34
C ARG A 22 8.67 0.96 8.15
N ASN A 23 9.60 0.27 8.82
CA ASN A 23 10.67 0.88 9.62
C ASN A 23 10.16 1.95 10.61
N GLY A 24 9.01 1.72 11.24
CA GLY A 24 8.42 2.65 12.20
C GLY A 24 7.66 3.83 11.60
N GLN A 25 7.49 3.89 10.27
CA GLN A 25 6.80 4.99 9.58
C GLN A 25 5.58 4.49 8.82
N ILE A 26 4.44 5.17 9.01
CA ILE A 26 3.22 4.93 8.23
C ILE A 26 3.46 5.47 6.82
N LEU A 27 3.47 4.57 5.84
CA LEU A 27 3.69 4.88 4.44
C LEU A 27 2.38 5.16 3.71
N GLU A 28 1.29 4.50 4.12
CA GLU A 28 -0.01 4.68 3.51
C GLU A 28 -1.13 4.42 4.51
N LEU A 29 -2.19 5.23 4.50
CA LEU A 29 -3.34 5.12 5.39
C LEU A 29 -4.61 5.45 4.62
N GLY A 30 -5.56 4.52 4.56
CA GLY A 30 -6.82 4.72 3.83
C GLY A 30 -7.92 3.80 4.34
N THR A 31 -9.04 3.78 3.65
CA THR A 31 -10.06 2.73 3.88
C THR A 31 -9.49 1.37 3.46
N SER A 32 -10.05 0.28 3.99
CA SER A 32 -9.63 -1.07 3.56
C SER A 32 -9.87 -1.30 2.07
N GLU A 33 -10.90 -0.69 1.51
CA GLU A 33 -11.23 -0.75 0.09
C GLU A 33 -10.19 0.01 -0.75
N ASP A 34 -9.88 1.26 -0.40
CA ASP A 34 -8.92 2.07 -1.15
C ASP A 34 -7.51 1.51 -1.10
N ILE A 35 -7.07 1.02 0.07
CA ILE A 35 -5.76 0.39 0.20
C ILE A 35 -5.66 -0.85 -0.70
N TYR A 36 -6.75 -1.63 -0.82
CA TYR A 36 -6.72 -2.87 -1.59
C TYR A 36 -6.83 -2.63 -3.10
N TYR A 37 -7.70 -1.70 -3.53
CA TYR A 37 -8.02 -1.50 -4.95
C TYR A 37 -7.32 -0.29 -5.59
N HIS A 38 -6.98 0.72 -4.79
CA HIS A 38 -6.32 1.94 -5.24
C HIS A 38 -5.05 2.25 -4.43
N PRO A 39 -4.14 1.27 -4.22
CA PRO A 39 -2.89 1.52 -3.51
C PRO A 39 -2.05 2.53 -4.30
N VAL A 40 -1.51 3.53 -3.62
CA VAL A 40 -0.66 4.55 -4.23
C VAL A 40 0.81 4.25 -3.94
N HIS A 41 1.17 3.94 -2.69
CA HIS A 41 2.56 3.79 -2.31
C HIS A 41 3.17 2.52 -2.97
N PRO A 42 4.36 2.58 -3.60
CA PRO A 42 4.99 1.41 -4.25
C PRO A 42 5.17 0.21 -3.32
N TYR A 43 5.45 0.48 -2.04
CA TYR A 43 5.54 -0.56 -1.02
C TYR A 43 4.21 -1.31 -0.82
N THR A 44 3.09 -0.59 -0.70
CA THR A 44 1.75 -1.19 -0.60
C THR A 44 1.40 -1.99 -1.84
N LYS A 45 1.69 -1.46 -3.04
CA LYS A 45 1.53 -2.19 -4.32
C LYS A 45 2.32 -3.50 -4.33
N SER A 46 3.57 -3.49 -3.84
CA SER A 46 4.40 -4.69 -3.76
C SER A 46 3.81 -5.71 -2.77
N LEU A 47 3.38 -5.28 -1.58
CA LEU A 47 2.73 -6.15 -0.58
C LEU A 47 1.46 -6.81 -1.12
N LEU A 48 0.60 -6.05 -1.79
CA LEU A 48 -0.63 -6.59 -2.39
C LEU A 48 -0.32 -7.58 -3.52
N SER A 49 0.71 -7.33 -4.32
CA SER A 49 1.14 -8.27 -5.36
C SER A 49 1.67 -9.61 -4.80
N ALA A 50 1.98 -9.65 -3.50
CA ALA A 50 2.41 -10.87 -2.82
C ALA A 50 1.23 -11.80 -2.46
N ILE A 51 0.00 -11.27 -2.37
CA ILE A 51 -1.20 -12.02 -2.00
C ILE A 51 -1.47 -13.13 -3.05
N PRO A 52 -1.61 -14.40 -2.63
CA PRO A 52 -1.94 -15.50 -3.55
C PRO A 52 -3.32 -15.33 -4.18
N LEU A 53 -3.45 -15.68 -5.45
CA LEU A 53 -4.75 -15.74 -6.11
C LEU A 53 -5.41 -17.11 -5.88
N PRO A 54 -6.74 -17.18 -5.66
CA PRO A 54 -7.42 -18.46 -5.44
C PRO A 54 -7.41 -19.39 -6.66
N ASP A 55 -7.38 -18.83 -7.87
CA ASP A 55 -7.44 -19.59 -9.12
C ASP A 55 -6.04 -20.03 -9.59
N PRO A 56 -5.77 -21.33 -9.74
CA PRO A 56 -4.47 -21.86 -10.15
C PRO A 56 -3.99 -21.36 -11.51
N ARG A 57 -4.91 -21.08 -12.44
CA ARG A 57 -4.57 -20.58 -13.77
C ARG A 57 -4.07 -19.13 -13.70
N SER A 58 -4.78 -18.30 -12.93
CA SER A 58 -4.41 -16.91 -12.67
C SER A 58 -3.09 -16.81 -11.89
N GLU A 59 -2.86 -17.71 -10.92
CA GLU A 59 -1.63 -17.78 -10.14
C GLU A 59 -0.40 -18.14 -11.01
N ALA A 60 -0.55 -19.04 -11.97
CA ALA A 60 0.55 -19.45 -12.87
C ALA A 60 1.05 -18.29 -13.76
N THR A 61 0.20 -17.32 -14.08
CA THR A 61 0.53 -16.14 -14.90
C THR A 61 0.84 -14.89 -14.08
N ARG A 62 0.92 -15.00 -12.75
CA ARG A 62 1.06 -13.86 -11.86
C ARG A 62 2.46 -13.22 -11.96
N THR A 63 2.48 -11.90 -12.12
CA THR A 63 3.71 -11.09 -12.04
C THR A 63 3.81 -10.44 -10.67
N ARG A 64 4.83 -10.81 -9.88
CA ARG A 64 5.13 -10.10 -8.62
C ARG A 64 5.76 -8.76 -8.93
N ILE A 65 5.34 -7.72 -8.21
CA ILE A 65 5.94 -6.39 -8.31
C ILE A 65 7.10 -6.35 -7.30
N PRO A 66 8.37 -6.43 -7.74
CA PRO A 66 9.49 -6.28 -6.83
C PRO A 66 9.46 -4.87 -6.25
N TYR A 67 9.60 -4.76 -4.93
CA TYR A 67 9.71 -3.45 -4.30
C TYR A 67 11.09 -2.86 -4.62
N ALA A 68 11.11 -1.82 -5.48
CA ALA A 68 12.26 -0.94 -5.61
C ALA A 68 12.25 0.00 -4.40
N HIS A 69 13.25 -0.14 -3.53
CA HIS A 69 13.38 0.71 -2.36
C HIS A 69 13.71 2.14 -2.79
N GLU A 70 12.72 3.01 -2.74
CA GLU A 70 12.89 4.45 -2.89
C GLU A 70 12.93 5.09 -1.50
N GLU A 71 14.07 5.65 -1.11
CA GLU A 71 14.16 6.42 0.14
C GLU A 71 13.49 7.78 -0.05
N THR A 72 12.48 8.05 0.77
CA THR A 72 11.84 9.38 0.83
C THR A 72 12.76 10.44 1.47
N GLY A 73 13.72 10.04 2.29
CA GLY A 73 14.65 10.94 2.99
C GLY A 73 13.96 11.80 4.07
N GLU A 74 14.69 12.79 4.60
CA GLU A 74 14.24 13.67 5.72
C GLU A 74 13.07 14.61 5.35
N HIS A 75 12.74 14.75 4.06
CA HIS A 75 11.70 15.68 3.56
C HIS A 75 10.36 15.01 3.28
N GLY A 76 10.19 13.75 3.66
CA GLY A 76 8.90 13.07 3.53
C GLY A 76 7.83 13.71 4.40
N LYS A 77 6.65 13.90 3.81
CA LYS A 77 5.45 14.32 4.54
C LYS A 77 4.28 13.47 4.13
N SER A 78 3.23 13.50 4.96
CA SER A 78 1.97 12.85 4.65
C SER A 78 1.17 13.72 3.68
N HIS A 79 0.72 13.12 2.58
CA HIS A 79 -0.10 13.76 1.56
C HIS A 79 -1.46 13.09 1.47
N GLU A 80 -2.52 13.87 1.55
CA GLU A 80 -3.86 13.39 1.23
C GLU A 80 -4.02 13.32 -0.30
N VAL A 81 -4.04 12.11 -0.85
CA VAL A 81 -4.12 11.88 -2.30
C VAL A 81 -5.56 11.75 -2.80
N PHE A 82 -6.45 11.29 -1.92
CA PHE A 82 -7.91 11.26 -2.04
C PHE A 82 -8.50 11.51 -0.65
N PRO A 83 -9.78 11.91 -0.52
CA PRO A 83 -10.39 12.17 0.78
C PRO A 83 -10.22 11.00 1.77
N GLY A 84 -9.52 11.24 2.88
CA GLY A 84 -9.26 10.23 3.90
C GLY A 84 -8.14 9.22 3.57
N HIS A 85 -7.47 9.36 2.42
CA HIS A 85 -6.37 8.50 1.97
C HIS A 85 -5.05 9.27 1.93
N PHE A 86 -4.12 8.86 2.79
CA PHE A 86 -2.85 9.53 3.04
C PHE A 86 -1.68 8.67 2.60
N VAL A 87 -0.69 9.28 1.95
CA VAL A 87 0.52 8.62 1.48
C VAL A 87 1.72 9.44 1.95
N PHE A 88 2.72 8.77 2.53
CA PHE A 88 3.96 9.41 2.92
C PHE A 88 4.93 9.44 1.73
N GLY A 89 5.46 10.61 1.40
CA GLY A 89 6.38 10.80 0.28
C GLY A 89 6.85 12.25 0.17
N THR A 90 7.75 12.53 -0.78
CA THR A 90 7.99 13.90 -1.23
C THR A 90 6.92 14.32 -2.25
N ASP A 91 6.75 15.63 -2.49
CA ASP A 91 5.79 16.12 -3.50
C ASP A 91 6.01 15.47 -4.89
N GLU A 92 7.27 15.29 -5.29
CA GLU A 92 7.64 14.66 -6.57
C GLU A 92 7.28 13.16 -6.62
N GLN A 93 7.53 12.43 -5.54
CA GLN A 93 7.17 11.02 -5.40
C GLN A 93 5.66 10.83 -5.48
N ILE A 94 4.88 11.62 -4.75
CA ILE A 94 3.42 11.52 -4.76
C ILE A 94 2.87 11.78 -6.16
N ASN A 95 3.35 12.80 -6.86
CA ASN A 95 2.95 13.05 -8.25
C ASN A 95 3.27 11.85 -9.14
N THR A 96 4.45 11.24 -8.98
CA THR A 96 4.85 10.07 -9.77
C THR A 96 3.97 8.85 -9.50
N TRP A 97 3.68 8.56 -8.23
CA TRP A 97 2.95 7.34 -7.83
C TRP A 97 1.45 7.40 -8.08
N ARG A 98 0.85 8.60 -8.12
CA ARG A 98 -0.56 8.79 -8.49
C ARG A 98 -0.85 8.54 -9.96
N HIS A 99 0.17 8.62 -10.82
CA HIS A 99 0.03 8.48 -12.27
C HIS A 99 0.51 7.13 -12.82
N LYS A 100 1.01 6.23 -11.96
CA LYS A 100 1.45 4.87 -12.30
C LYS A 100 0.50 3.81 -11.76
#